data_AF-A0A6B1HK89-F1
#
_entry.id   AF-A0A6B1HK89-F1
#
_cell.length_a   1.000
_cell.length_b   1.000
_cell.length_c   1.000
_cell.angle_alpha   90.00
_cell.angle_beta   90.00
_cell.angle_gamma   90.00
#
_symmetry.space_group_name_H-M   'P 1'
#
loop_
_entity.id
_entity.type
_entity.pdbx_description
1 polymer ?
#
loop_
_entity_poly.entity_id
_entity_poly.type
_entity_poly.pdbx_seq_one_letter_code
_entity_poly.pdbx_strand_id
1 'polypeptide(L)'
;MEVYLAVAAVGVLAVLGVVGLAVRSPRVAEPDTADALFADRRLELAGEADAQDLDEKEVASLEEELALTHLDESAQAVPSGEAAPGGVPLLPLLVGSVAMLGVAIALYAVWGESRAPVLARTAEIMRNADPGEMKDLEAALADRLDRVPADVNTGFVLGHLRMQMADYEGASEAFAALHEVAGPIGEVDIAWAQARYRVDEGEMSPATRMIVDRVLARTPDHPGMLELLAVDALQRRDFGEAAGYLSRALRQSMPDSRRAALAEILALARSHLPKDAMATDADDPAIGVSISLAAGFQASPDAPVFVIARDPDAPRPPLAVRRLTVADLPARIELTDADAMMPGRSLSGLDAVELVARVSLGGSPSARTGDLESEVEAASPGGEPVTLRIEHRVP
;
A
#
# COMPACT_ATOMS: atom_id res chain seq x y z
N MET A 1 23.69 7.36 -32.58
CA MET A 1 22.45 7.61 -33.34
C MET A 1 22.29 6.61 -34.50
N GLU A 2 23.37 6.23 -35.20
CA GLU A 2 23.32 5.28 -36.33
C GLU A 2 22.82 3.87 -35.97
N VAL A 3 23.15 3.36 -34.78
CA VAL A 3 22.68 2.05 -34.30
C VAL A 3 21.16 2.01 -34.10
N TYR A 4 20.55 3.13 -33.70
CA TYR A 4 19.11 3.24 -33.50
C TYR A 4 18.33 3.23 -34.81
N LEU A 5 18.87 3.87 -35.85
CA LEU A 5 18.29 3.86 -37.20
C LEU A 5 18.39 2.48 -37.85
N ALA A 6 19.49 1.75 -37.61
CA ALA A 6 19.67 0.40 -38.13
C ALA A 6 18.65 -0.59 -37.53
N VAL A 7 18.40 -0.52 -36.21
CA VAL A 7 17.45 -1.42 -35.53
C VAL A 7 16.00 -1.10 -35.93
N ALA A 8 15.64 0.18 -36.05
CA ALA A 8 14.32 0.58 -36.52
C ALA A 8 14.06 0.17 -37.98
N ALA A 9 15.07 0.29 -38.85
CA ALA A 9 14.99 -0.12 -40.24
C ALA A 9 14.77 -1.64 -40.39
N VAL A 10 15.45 -2.46 -39.58
CA VAL A 10 15.28 -3.92 -39.57
C VAL A 10 13.87 -4.32 -39.11
N GLY A 11 13.34 -3.64 -38.09
CA GLY A 11 11.97 -3.87 -37.61
C GLY A 11 10.90 -3.55 -38.66
N VAL A 12 11.04 -2.42 -39.36
CA VAL A 12 10.12 -2.01 -40.43
C VAL A 12 10.20 -2.95 -41.64
N LEU A 13 11.40 -3.39 -42.02
CA LEU A 13 11.59 -4.37 -43.11
C LEU A 13 10.98 -5.74 -42.78
N ALA A 14 11.05 -6.18 -41.53
CA ALA A 14 10.42 -7.42 -41.08
C ALA A 14 8.88 -7.34 -41.16
N VAL A 15 8.28 -6.23 -40.72
CA VAL A 15 6.83 -6.01 -40.80
C VAL A 15 6.36 -5.90 -42.24
N LEU A 16 7.08 -5.17 -43.11
CA LEU A 16 6.77 -5.07 -44.53
C LEU A 16 6.94 -6.41 -45.26
N GLY A 17 7.90 -7.25 -44.84
CA GLY A 17 8.07 -8.61 -45.35
C GLY A 17 6.88 -9.51 -45.03
N VAL A 18 6.36 -9.44 -43.80
CA VAL A 18 5.19 -10.23 -43.36
C VAL A 18 3.91 -9.74 -44.04
N VAL A 19 3.69 -8.43 -44.13
CA VAL A 19 2.52 -7.85 -44.83
C VAL A 19 2.60 -8.08 -46.33
N GLY A 20 3.78 -7.96 -46.94
CA GLY A 20 3.99 -8.23 -48.36
C GLY A 20 3.80 -9.71 -48.73
N LEU A 21 4.09 -10.64 -47.81
CA LEU A 21 3.84 -12.07 -47.99
C LEU A 21 2.37 -12.42 -47.77
N ALA A 22 1.69 -11.76 -46.82
CA ALA A 22 0.26 -11.92 -46.57
C ALA A 22 -0.61 -11.37 -47.71
N VAL A 23 -0.21 -10.23 -48.31
CA VAL A 23 -0.90 -9.62 -49.47
C VAL A 23 -0.60 -10.37 -50.78
N ARG A 24 0.48 -11.17 -50.83
CA ARG A 24 0.82 -12.05 -51.96
C ARG A 24 0.17 -13.44 -51.92
N SER A 25 -0.68 -13.72 -50.93
CA SER A 25 -1.42 -14.98 -50.87
C SER A 25 -2.31 -15.09 -52.12
N PRO A 26 -2.14 -16.11 -52.99
CA PRO A 26 -3.06 -16.32 -54.09
C PRO A 26 -4.44 -16.69 -53.54
N ARG A 27 -5.50 -16.13 -54.13
CA ARG A 27 -6.86 -16.61 -53.89
C ARG A 27 -6.92 -18.08 -54.30
N VAL A 28 -7.43 -18.93 -53.39
CA VAL A 28 -7.70 -20.34 -53.66
C VAL A 28 -8.68 -20.42 -54.84
N ALA A 29 -8.24 -21.01 -55.94
CA ALA A 29 -9.09 -21.43 -57.04
C ALA A 29 -8.95 -22.96 -57.12
N GLU A 30 -10.03 -23.68 -56.81
CA GLU A 30 -10.13 -25.14 -56.96
C GLU A 30 -10.44 -25.47 -58.42
N PRO A 31 -9.57 -26.19 -59.16
CA PRO A 31 -9.84 -26.62 -60.53
C PRO A 31 -10.48 -28.02 -60.61
N ASP A 32 -10.49 -28.79 -59.51
CA ASP A 32 -10.88 -30.21 -59.50
C ASP A 32 -12.39 -30.43 -59.28
N THR A 33 -13.13 -29.37 -58.94
CA THR A 33 -14.57 -29.44 -58.70
C THR A 33 -15.40 -29.38 -59.99
N ALA A 34 -14.90 -28.73 -61.05
CA ALA A 34 -15.65 -28.54 -62.29
C ALA A 34 -15.75 -29.83 -63.12
N ASP A 35 -14.63 -30.55 -63.29
CA ASP A 35 -14.59 -31.83 -64.00
C ASP A 35 -15.36 -32.92 -63.24
N ALA A 36 -15.26 -32.93 -61.91
CA ALA A 36 -16.01 -33.85 -61.05
C ALA A 36 -17.52 -33.57 -61.09
N LEU A 37 -17.93 -32.29 -61.04
CA LEU A 37 -19.34 -31.90 -61.15
C LEU A 37 -19.90 -32.21 -62.54
N PHE A 38 -19.12 -32.03 -63.60
CA PHE A 38 -19.51 -32.40 -64.96
C PHE A 38 -19.73 -33.91 -65.10
N ALA A 39 -18.84 -34.73 -64.53
CA ALA A 39 -18.99 -36.18 -64.52
C ALA A 39 -20.24 -36.63 -63.74
N ASP A 40 -20.52 -35.99 -62.60
CA ASP A 40 -21.70 -36.26 -61.77
C ASP A 40 -23.00 -35.89 -62.50
N ARG A 41 -23.04 -34.71 -63.13
CA ARG A 41 -24.18 -34.25 -63.94
C ARG A 41 -24.48 -35.16 -65.14
N ARG A 42 -23.45 -35.71 -65.78
CA ARG A 42 -23.65 -36.65 -66.89
C ARG A 42 -24.25 -37.98 -66.41
N LEU A 43 -23.90 -38.43 -65.21
CA LEU A 43 -24.52 -39.62 -64.60
C LEU A 43 -25.97 -39.36 -64.18
N GLU A 44 -26.28 -38.16 -63.67
CA GLU A 44 -27.66 -37.74 -63.37
C GLU A 44 -28.52 -37.73 -64.64
N LEU A 45 -28.03 -37.15 -65.73
CA LEU A 45 -28.73 -37.11 -67.02
C LEU A 45 -29.03 -38.52 -67.57
N ALA A 46 -28.07 -39.45 -67.47
CA ALA A 46 -28.27 -40.83 -67.89
C ALA A 46 -29.37 -41.53 -67.06
N GLY A 47 -29.47 -41.22 -65.76
CA GLY A 47 -30.53 -41.74 -64.91
C GLY A 47 -31.91 -41.14 -65.21
N GLU A 48 -31.98 -39.85 -65.54
CA GLU A 48 -33.23 -39.17 -65.93
C GLU A 48 -33.74 -39.62 -67.30
N ALA A 49 -32.83 -39.87 -68.25
CA ALA A 49 -33.17 -40.39 -69.57
C ALA A 49 -33.85 -41.76 -69.51
N ASP A 50 -33.33 -42.67 -68.68
CA ASP A 50 -33.94 -43.99 -68.44
C ASP A 50 -35.29 -43.88 -67.70
N ALA A 51 -35.44 -42.88 -66.82
CA ALA A 51 -36.67 -42.70 -66.05
C ALA A 51 -37.81 -42.04 -66.84
N GLN A 52 -37.49 -41.23 -67.85
CA GLN A 52 -38.45 -40.47 -68.67
C GLN A 52 -38.61 -41.00 -70.11
N ASP A 53 -37.92 -42.09 -70.45
CA ASP A 53 -37.95 -42.76 -71.77
C ASP A 53 -37.61 -41.79 -72.93
N LEU A 54 -36.54 -41.00 -72.73
CA LEU A 54 -36.07 -40.00 -73.70
C LEU A 54 -35.42 -40.66 -74.93
N ASP A 55 -35.62 -40.09 -76.12
CA ASP A 55 -35.03 -40.63 -77.36
C ASP A 55 -33.52 -40.34 -77.44
N GLU A 56 -32.77 -41.23 -78.10
CA GLU A 56 -31.30 -41.20 -78.15
C GLU A 56 -30.74 -39.90 -78.75
N LYS A 57 -31.54 -39.25 -79.61
CA LYS A 57 -31.20 -37.94 -80.20
C LYS A 57 -31.37 -36.78 -79.24
N GLU A 58 -32.33 -36.85 -78.32
CA GLU A 58 -32.58 -35.80 -77.33
C GLU A 58 -31.49 -35.85 -76.24
N VAL A 59 -31.14 -37.04 -75.78
CA VAL A 59 -30.01 -37.26 -74.86
C VAL A 59 -28.70 -36.73 -75.45
N ALA A 60 -28.41 -37.07 -76.72
CA ALA A 60 -27.20 -36.58 -77.38
C ALA A 60 -27.13 -35.05 -77.48
N SER A 61 -28.26 -34.37 -77.69
CA SER A 61 -28.31 -32.91 -77.75
C SER A 61 -28.06 -32.25 -76.38
N LEU A 62 -28.57 -32.84 -75.30
CA LEU A 62 -28.38 -32.35 -73.94
C LEU A 62 -26.95 -32.60 -73.43
N GLU A 63 -26.35 -33.73 -73.79
CA GLU A 63 -24.94 -33.99 -73.50
C GLU A 63 -24.01 -33.01 -74.23
N GLU A 64 -24.34 -32.63 -75.46
CA GLU A 64 -23.58 -31.65 -76.23
C GLU A 64 -23.66 -30.25 -75.60
N GLU A 65 -24.84 -29.82 -75.16
CA GLU A 65 -25.01 -28.52 -74.47
C GLU A 65 -24.27 -28.48 -73.12
N LEU A 66 -24.31 -29.59 -72.36
CA LEU A 66 -23.57 -29.73 -71.11
C LEU A 66 -22.05 -29.67 -71.35
N ALA A 67 -21.56 -30.35 -72.41
CA ALA A 67 -20.15 -30.35 -72.77
C ALA A 67 -19.67 -28.98 -73.24
N LEU A 68 -20.49 -28.25 -73.99
CA LEU A 68 -20.18 -26.89 -74.43
C LEU A 68 -20.10 -25.90 -73.25
N THR A 69 -21.00 -26.04 -72.27
CA THR A 69 -20.99 -25.20 -71.05
C THR A 69 -19.72 -25.46 -70.22
N HIS A 70 -19.34 -26.73 -70.07
CA HIS A 70 -18.11 -27.11 -69.39
C HIS A 70 -16.84 -26.64 -70.11
N LEU A 71 -16.84 -26.68 -71.45
CA LEU A 71 -15.75 -26.14 -72.28
C LEU A 71 -15.62 -24.62 -72.16
N ASP A 72 -16.72 -23.87 -72.02
CA ASP A 72 -16.69 -22.42 -71.83
C ASP A 72 -16.18 -22.04 -70.43
N GLU A 73 -16.58 -22.77 -69.38
CA GLU A 73 -16.09 -22.58 -68.01
C GLU A 73 -14.60 -22.94 -67.87
N SER A 74 -14.14 -24.02 -68.53
CA SER A 74 -12.73 -24.43 -68.54
C SER A 74 -11.85 -23.53 -69.41
N ALA A 75 -12.38 -22.92 -70.47
CA ALA A 75 -11.65 -21.96 -71.32
C ALA A 75 -11.42 -20.59 -70.64
N GLN A 76 -12.24 -20.22 -69.65
CA GLN A 76 -12.06 -19.01 -68.84
C GLN A 76 -11.05 -19.21 -67.68
N ALA A 77 -10.62 -20.44 -67.42
CA ALA A 77 -9.56 -20.75 -66.47
C ALA A 77 -8.17 -20.54 -67.12
N VAL A 78 -7.53 -19.41 -66.84
CA VAL A 78 -6.16 -19.11 -67.32
C VAL A 78 -5.15 -20.09 -66.70
N PRO A 79 -4.21 -20.69 -67.47
CA PRO A 79 -3.30 -21.69 -66.94
C PRO A 79 -2.12 -21.00 -66.22
N SER A 80 -1.73 -21.48 -65.04
CA SER A 80 -0.50 -21.06 -64.37
C SER A 80 0.08 -22.18 -63.51
N GLY A 81 1.10 -22.83 -64.07
CA GLY A 81 2.29 -23.36 -63.41
C GLY A 81 2.11 -24.31 -62.22
N GLU A 82 2.44 -25.58 -62.43
CA GLU A 82 2.63 -26.62 -61.40
C GLU A 82 3.36 -26.10 -60.15
N ALA A 83 2.73 -26.25 -58.99
CA ALA A 83 3.38 -26.19 -57.69
C ALA A 83 2.75 -27.20 -56.72
N ALA A 84 3.64 -27.95 -56.06
CA ALA A 84 3.39 -29.04 -55.11
C ALA A 84 2.48 -28.67 -53.90
N PRO A 85 1.91 -29.64 -53.16
CA PRO A 85 0.88 -29.37 -52.17
C PRO A 85 1.41 -28.56 -50.98
N GLY A 86 0.60 -27.59 -50.56
CA GLY A 86 0.93 -26.59 -49.56
C GLY A 86 1.07 -27.14 -48.14
N GLY A 87 2.15 -26.71 -47.48
CA GLY A 87 2.13 -26.47 -46.05
C GLY A 87 2.15 -24.96 -45.84
N VAL A 88 1.32 -24.44 -44.93
CA VAL A 88 1.58 -23.11 -44.36
C VAL A 88 3.04 -23.13 -43.92
N PRO A 89 3.92 -22.19 -44.33
CA PRO A 89 5.30 -22.24 -43.93
C PRO A 89 5.33 -21.84 -42.45
N LEU A 90 5.08 -22.82 -41.57
CA LEU A 90 5.06 -22.65 -40.14
C LEU A 90 6.44 -22.20 -39.66
N LEU A 91 7.49 -22.58 -40.41
CA LEU A 91 8.88 -22.27 -40.11
C LEU A 91 9.17 -20.75 -40.09
N PRO A 92 8.88 -19.91 -41.11
CA PRO A 92 9.07 -18.47 -41.02
C PRO A 92 8.16 -17.79 -39.99
N LEU A 93 6.96 -18.31 -39.74
CA LEU A 93 6.07 -17.75 -38.71
C LEU A 93 6.61 -18.02 -37.29
N LEU A 94 7.17 -19.21 -37.09
CA LEU A 94 7.81 -19.64 -35.84
C LEU A 94 9.15 -18.92 -35.66
N VAL A 95 9.95 -18.77 -36.70
CA VAL A 95 11.19 -17.98 -36.70
C VAL A 95 10.92 -16.50 -36.42
N GLY A 96 9.89 -15.92 -37.03
CA GLY A 96 9.45 -14.55 -36.76
C GLY A 96 8.97 -14.36 -35.31
N SER A 97 8.23 -15.32 -34.78
CA SER A 97 7.76 -15.32 -33.38
C SER A 97 8.91 -15.46 -32.38
N VAL A 98 9.88 -16.33 -32.66
CA VAL A 98 11.09 -16.50 -31.85
C VAL A 98 11.99 -15.26 -31.91
N ALA A 99 12.13 -14.66 -33.09
CA ALA A 99 12.89 -13.41 -33.24
C ALA A 99 12.22 -12.25 -32.51
N MET A 100 10.89 -12.13 -32.59
CA MET A 100 10.12 -11.12 -31.86
C MET A 100 10.17 -11.35 -30.35
N LEU A 101 10.15 -12.60 -29.89
CA LEU A 101 10.37 -12.95 -28.48
C LEU A 101 11.80 -12.61 -28.04
N GLY A 102 12.81 -12.88 -28.87
CA GLY A 102 14.20 -12.51 -28.59
C GLY A 102 14.40 -10.99 -28.51
N VAL A 103 13.74 -10.23 -29.39
CA VAL A 103 13.71 -8.77 -29.33
C VAL A 103 12.94 -8.29 -28.10
N ALA A 104 11.82 -8.91 -27.75
CA ALA A 104 11.10 -8.58 -26.51
C ALA A 104 11.93 -8.89 -25.26
N ILE A 105 12.68 -9.99 -25.23
CA ILE A 105 13.62 -10.35 -24.16
C ILE A 105 14.78 -9.35 -24.11
N ALA A 106 15.34 -8.96 -25.26
CA ALA A 106 16.43 -7.97 -25.33
C ALA A 106 15.95 -6.58 -24.90
N LEU A 107 14.76 -6.16 -25.36
CA LEU A 107 14.10 -4.94 -24.91
C LEU A 107 13.76 -5.02 -23.42
N TYR A 108 13.32 -6.17 -22.91
CA TYR A 108 13.11 -6.35 -21.47
C TYR A 108 14.42 -6.34 -20.68
N ALA A 109 15.52 -6.85 -21.23
CA ALA A 109 16.84 -6.79 -20.59
C ALA A 109 17.44 -5.37 -20.58
N VAL A 110 17.12 -4.55 -21.59
CA VAL A 110 17.62 -3.17 -21.72
C VAL A 110 16.69 -2.14 -21.07
N TRP A 111 15.36 -2.33 -21.14
CA TRP A 111 14.31 -1.41 -20.69
C TRP A 111 13.43 -1.95 -19.56
N GLY A 112 13.29 -3.27 -19.43
CA GLY A 112 12.59 -3.87 -18.30
C GLY A 112 13.36 -3.58 -17.02
N GLU A 113 12.63 -3.31 -15.93
CA GLU A 113 13.20 -2.96 -14.64
C GLU A 113 14.12 -4.09 -14.13
N SER A 114 15.38 -4.04 -14.53
CA SER A 114 16.48 -4.91 -14.07
C SER A 114 16.69 -4.85 -12.56
N ARG A 115 15.98 -3.95 -11.87
CA ARG A 115 15.91 -3.83 -10.42
C ARG A 115 15.05 -4.90 -9.77
N ALA A 116 14.01 -5.45 -10.41
CA ALA A 116 13.11 -6.40 -9.75
C ALA A 116 13.80 -7.69 -9.25
N PRO A 117 14.64 -8.40 -10.05
CA PRO A 117 15.37 -9.57 -9.55
C PRO A 117 16.49 -9.21 -8.57
N VAL A 118 17.11 -8.03 -8.72
CA VAL A 118 18.14 -7.55 -7.78
C VAL A 118 17.51 -7.22 -6.43
N LEU A 119 16.40 -6.47 -6.40
CA LEU A 119 15.63 -6.14 -5.20
C LEU A 119 15.11 -7.39 -4.48
N ALA A 120 14.63 -8.39 -5.25
CA ALA A 120 14.20 -9.67 -4.69
C ALA A 120 15.37 -10.44 -4.06
N ARG A 121 16.51 -10.48 -4.74
CA ARG A 121 17.72 -11.15 -4.23
C ARG A 121 18.33 -10.42 -3.04
N THR A 122 18.37 -9.09 -3.04
CA THR A 122 18.81 -8.30 -1.88
C THR A 122 17.87 -8.52 -0.70
N ALA A 123 16.56 -8.57 -0.93
CA ALA A 123 15.59 -8.85 0.14
C ALA A 123 15.74 -10.28 0.69
N GLU A 124 16.10 -11.25 -0.15
CA GLU A 124 16.37 -12.63 0.26
C GLU A 124 17.67 -12.73 1.09
N ILE A 125 18.76 -12.10 0.65
CA ILE A 125 20.04 -12.05 1.38
C ILE A 125 19.83 -11.34 2.74
N MET A 126 19.13 -10.20 2.75
CA MET A 126 18.79 -9.49 3.98
C MET A 126 17.91 -10.32 4.92
N ARG A 127 17.06 -11.22 4.41
CA ARG A 127 16.21 -12.08 5.24
C ARG A 127 16.96 -13.29 5.81
N ASN A 128 17.85 -13.89 5.03
CA ASN A 128 18.57 -15.10 5.40
C ASN A 128 19.83 -14.81 6.25
N ALA A 129 20.32 -13.57 6.22
CA ALA A 129 21.42 -13.06 7.04
C ALA A 129 22.69 -13.93 7.01
N ASP A 130 23.03 -14.50 5.84
CA ASP A 130 24.34 -15.15 5.64
C ASP A 130 25.45 -14.08 5.64
N PRO A 131 26.41 -14.13 6.58
CA PRO A 131 27.47 -13.13 6.68
C PRO A 131 28.35 -13.01 5.43
N GLY A 132 28.55 -14.10 4.67
CA GLY A 132 29.34 -14.08 3.45
C GLY A 132 28.61 -13.36 2.32
N GLU A 133 27.34 -13.70 2.10
CA GLU A 133 26.51 -13.09 1.07
C GLU A 133 26.23 -11.60 1.34
N MET A 134 26.09 -11.21 2.61
CA MET A 134 25.93 -9.80 2.99
C MET A 134 27.17 -8.97 2.66
N LYS A 135 28.38 -9.51 2.86
CA LYS A 135 29.63 -8.83 2.49
C LYS A 135 29.81 -8.71 0.98
N ASP A 136 29.48 -9.75 0.23
CA ASP A 136 29.55 -9.72 -1.24
C ASP A 136 28.56 -8.70 -1.80
N LEU A 137 27.35 -8.61 -1.22
CA LEU A 137 26.36 -7.61 -1.57
C LEU A 137 26.84 -6.19 -1.23
N GLU A 138 27.44 -5.99 -0.05
CA GLU A 138 28.01 -4.71 0.34
C GLU A 138 29.04 -4.22 -0.69
N ALA A 139 29.97 -5.09 -1.09
CA ALA A 139 30.99 -4.77 -2.09
C ALA A 139 30.39 -4.39 -3.44
N ALA A 140 29.35 -5.11 -3.89
CA ALA A 140 28.66 -4.81 -5.14
C ALA A 140 27.91 -3.47 -5.10
N LEU A 141 27.30 -3.13 -3.96
CA LEU A 141 26.61 -1.84 -3.76
C LEU A 141 27.61 -0.68 -3.69
N ALA A 142 28.75 -0.88 -3.02
CA ALA A 142 29.83 0.10 -2.96
C ALA A 142 30.43 0.39 -4.35
N ASP A 143 30.80 -0.64 -5.12
CA ASP A 143 31.33 -0.49 -6.49
C ASP A 143 30.33 0.22 -7.42
N ARG A 144 29.03 0.05 -7.19
CA ARG A 144 28.00 0.78 -7.93
C ARG A 144 27.97 2.26 -7.57
N LEU A 145 28.09 2.61 -6.29
CA LEU A 145 28.15 4.00 -5.85
C LEU A 145 29.43 4.70 -6.32
N ASP A 146 30.54 3.99 -6.43
CA ASP A 146 31.77 4.53 -7.03
C ASP A 146 31.57 4.97 -8.48
N ARG A 147 30.74 4.23 -9.24
CA ARG A 147 30.40 4.55 -10.63
C ARG A 147 29.28 5.57 -10.75
N VAL A 148 28.30 5.53 -9.85
CA VAL A 148 27.12 6.41 -9.84
C VAL A 148 26.92 6.99 -8.43
N PRO A 149 27.66 8.05 -8.04
CA PRO A 149 27.66 8.57 -6.68
C PRO A 149 26.31 9.16 -6.22
N ALA A 150 25.45 9.55 -7.17
CA ALA A 150 24.12 10.11 -6.90
C ALA A 150 22.98 9.06 -6.89
N ASP A 151 23.29 7.77 -6.89
CA ASP A 151 22.28 6.71 -6.81
C ASP A 151 21.75 6.56 -5.37
N VAL A 152 20.72 7.37 -5.05
CA VAL A 152 20.12 7.46 -3.71
C VAL A 152 19.64 6.11 -3.18
N ASN A 153 19.02 5.30 -4.06
CA ASN A 153 18.49 4.00 -3.68
C ASN A 153 19.61 3.04 -3.29
N THR A 154 20.70 3.03 -4.06
CA THR A 154 21.86 2.18 -3.76
C THR A 154 22.52 2.60 -2.44
N GLY A 155 22.68 3.91 -2.20
CA GLY A 155 23.19 4.44 -0.94
C GLY A 155 22.31 4.07 0.27
N PHE A 156 20.99 4.18 0.12
CA PHE A 156 20.04 3.83 1.17
C PHE A 156 20.09 2.34 1.53
N VAL A 157 20.11 1.46 0.53
CA VAL A 157 20.22 0.01 0.73
C VAL A 157 21.56 -0.35 1.37
N LEU A 158 22.66 0.26 0.94
CA LEU A 158 23.98 0.04 1.52
C LEU A 158 24.02 0.42 3.00
N GLY A 159 23.48 1.59 3.36
CA GLY A 159 23.43 2.03 4.76
C GLY A 159 22.66 1.06 5.66
N HIS A 160 21.48 0.60 5.20
CA HIS A 160 20.70 -0.39 5.96
C HIS A 160 21.35 -1.76 6.04
N LEU A 161 22.02 -2.21 4.97
CA LEU A 161 22.80 -3.45 4.98
C LEU A 161 23.91 -3.38 6.04
N ARG A 162 24.63 -2.27 6.11
CA ARG A 162 25.67 -2.05 7.14
C ARG A 162 25.09 -2.03 8.56
N MET A 163 23.95 -1.37 8.77
CA MET A 163 23.24 -1.44 10.07
C MET A 163 22.90 -2.89 10.45
N GLN A 164 22.45 -3.70 9.49
CA GLN A 164 22.12 -5.11 9.74
C GLN A 164 23.36 -5.95 10.09
N MET A 165 24.51 -5.63 9.49
CA MET A 165 25.80 -6.24 9.82
C MET A 165 26.41 -5.69 11.13
N ALA A 166 25.70 -4.80 11.85
CA ALA A 166 26.18 -4.07 13.01
C ALA A 166 27.39 -3.16 12.76
N ASP A 167 27.67 -2.83 11.49
CA ASP A 167 28.62 -1.79 11.09
C ASP A 167 27.92 -0.42 11.12
N TYR A 168 27.72 0.10 12.33
CA TYR A 168 27.00 1.37 12.54
C TYR A 168 27.82 2.57 12.07
N GLU A 169 29.15 2.48 12.12
CA GLU A 169 30.06 3.54 11.68
C GLU A 169 29.97 3.68 10.15
N GLY A 170 30.18 2.59 9.41
CA GLY A 170 30.05 2.60 7.96
C GLY A 170 28.63 2.92 7.48
N ALA A 171 27.59 2.56 8.25
CA ALA A 171 26.21 2.96 7.96
C ALA A 171 26.01 4.47 8.12
N SER A 172 26.49 5.05 9.23
CA SER A 172 26.40 6.48 9.52
C SER A 172 27.10 7.31 8.44
N GLU A 173 28.28 6.87 8.00
CA GLU A 173 29.02 7.50 6.90
C GLU A 173 28.26 7.42 5.57
N ALA A 174 27.68 6.25 5.24
CA ALA A 174 26.91 6.08 4.02
C ALA A 174 25.68 7.00 3.98
N PHE A 175 24.95 7.12 5.09
CA PHE A 175 23.80 8.03 5.15
C PHE A 175 24.21 9.51 5.15
N ALA A 176 25.33 9.87 5.78
CA ALA A 176 25.86 11.23 5.73
C ALA A 176 26.24 11.63 4.29
N ALA A 177 26.99 10.78 3.58
CA ALA A 177 27.34 11.01 2.19
C ALA A 177 26.09 11.11 1.30
N LEU A 178 25.09 10.26 1.56
CA LEU A 178 23.83 10.30 0.84
C LEU A 178 23.07 11.61 1.07
N HIS A 179 23.04 12.10 2.32
CA HIS A 179 22.45 13.39 2.66
C HIS A 179 23.13 14.56 1.94
N GLU A 180 24.46 14.52 1.79
CA GLU A 180 25.20 15.57 1.08
C GLU A 180 24.86 15.61 -0.41
N VAL A 181 24.72 14.46 -1.06
CA VAL A 181 24.50 14.36 -2.50
C VAL A 181 23.03 14.61 -2.88
N ALA A 182 22.10 14.06 -2.10
CA ALA A 182 20.67 14.09 -2.42
C ALA A 182 19.90 15.21 -1.70
N GLY A 183 20.53 15.84 -0.71
CA GLY A 183 19.89 16.80 0.18
C GLY A 183 19.02 16.14 1.26
N PRO A 184 18.21 16.93 1.97
CA PRO A 184 17.43 16.45 3.12
C PRO A 184 16.30 15.53 2.69
N ILE A 185 16.54 14.21 2.80
CA ILE A 185 15.53 13.16 2.63
C ILE A 185 15.13 12.66 4.02
N GLY A 186 13.85 12.75 4.36
CA GLY A 186 13.34 12.42 5.70
C GLY A 186 13.75 11.03 6.20
N GLU A 187 13.54 9.99 5.37
CA GLU A 187 13.89 8.60 5.69
C GLU A 187 15.38 8.38 5.88
N VAL A 188 16.22 9.07 5.09
CA VAL A 188 17.69 8.98 5.21
C VAL A 188 18.14 9.60 6.53
N ASP A 189 17.58 10.76 6.90
CA ASP A 189 17.93 11.43 8.16
C ASP A 189 17.49 10.61 9.39
N ILE A 190 16.36 9.90 9.29
CA ILE A 190 15.88 8.98 10.33
C ILE A 190 16.88 7.83 10.52
N ALA A 191 17.27 7.16 9.43
CA ALA A 191 18.22 6.05 9.48
C ALA A 191 19.61 6.52 9.92
N TRP A 192 20.02 7.72 9.49
CA TRP A 192 21.27 8.34 9.91
C TRP A 192 21.31 8.60 11.41
N ALA A 193 20.26 9.21 11.97
CA ALA A 193 20.16 9.44 13.42
C ALA A 193 20.26 8.15 14.22
N GLN A 194 19.59 7.08 13.76
CA GLN A 194 19.64 5.77 14.42
C GLN A 194 21.02 5.13 14.34
N ALA A 195 21.65 5.13 13.16
CA ALA A 195 23.00 4.60 12.98
C ALA A 195 24.00 5.37 13.85
N ARG A 196 23.93 6.70 13.86
CA ARG A 196 24.82 7.55 14.65
C ARG A 196 24.62 7.37 16.15
N TYR A 197 23.38 7.26 16.63
CA TYR A 197 23.11 6.94 18.02
C TYR A 197 23.72 5.61 18.46
N ARG A 198 23.80 4.62 17.55
CA ARG A 198 24.48 3.34 17.81
C ARG A 198 26.00 3.46 17.80
N VAL A 199 26.57 4.33 16.95
CA VAL A 199 28.00 4.67 16.98
C VAL A 199 28.37 5.31 18.32
N ASP A 200 27.51 6.20 18.82
CA ASP A 200 27.67 6.85 20.13
C ASP A 200 27.30 5.91 21.31
N GLU A 201 27.25 4.59 21.11
CA GLU A 201 26.92 3.56 22.11
C GLU A 201 25.59 3.76 22.86
N GLY A 202 24.65 4.46 22.23
CA GLY A 202 23.37 4.81 22.84
C GLY A 202 23.40 6.08 23.67
N GLU A 203 24.43 6.91 23.53
CA GLU A 203 24.48 8.26 24.08
C GLU A 203 24.00 9.30 23.05
N MET A 204 23.26 10.30 23.50
CA MET A 204 22.81 11.39 22.63
C MET A 204 23.92 12.43 22.44
N SER A 205 24.78 12.25 21.44
CA SER A 205 25.77 13.27 21.09
C SER A 205 25.12 14.54 20.50
N PRO A 206 25.79 15.71 20.56
CA PRO A 206 25.29 16.94 19.94
C PRO A 206 25.03 16.80 18.43
N ALA A 207 25.84 15.99 17.74
CA ALA A 207 25.67 15.73 16.32
C ALA A 207 24.44 14.87 16.05
N THR A 208 24.21 13.82 16.85
CA THR A 208 22.99 12.98 16.76
C THR A 208 21.74 13.82 17.06
N ARG A 209 21.77 14.64 18.12
CA ARG A 209 20.67 15.56 18.46
C ARG A 209 20.33 16.52 17.31
N MET A 210 21.33 17.09 16.64
CA MET A 210 21.10 17.98 15.50
C MET A 210 20.38 17.26 14.33
N ILE A 211 20.62 15.97 14.11
CA ILE A 211 19.92 15.19 13.08
C ILE A 211 18.48 14.91 13.54
N VAL A 212 18.29 14.51 14.80
CA VAL A 212 16.97 14.26 15.40
C VAL A 212 16.09 15.51 15.32
N ASP A 213 16.60 16.67 15.73
CA ASP A 213 15.87 17.94 15.72
C ASP A 213 15.46 18.33 14.30
N ARG A 214 16.29 18.03 13.29
CA ARG A 214 16.00 18.28 11.89
C ARG A 214 14.88 17.39 11.36
N VAL A 215 14.85 16.12 11.78
CA VAL A 215 13.75 15.20 11.46
C VAL A 215 12.46 15.72 12.10
N LEU A 216 12.49 16.07 13.38
CA LEU A 216 11.34 16.56 14.12
C LEU A 216 10.83 17.92 13.62
N ALA A 217 11.70 18.78 13.10
CA ALA A 217 11.28 20.04 12.48
C ALA A 217 10.36 19.84 11.26
N ARG A 218 10.44 18.68 10.59
CA ARG A 218 9.57 18.32 9.46
C ARG A 218 8.43 17.41 9.87
N THR A 219 8.70 16.48 10.78
CA THR A 219 7.73 15.51 11.29
C THR A 219 7.74 15.58 12.82
N PRO A 220 7.00 16.53 13.43
CA PRO A 220 7.06 16.83 14.86
C PRO A 220 6.79 15.63 15.76
N ASP A 221 5.93 14.72 15.33
CA ASP A 221 5.54 13.55 16.10
C ASP A 221 6.10 12.23 15.53
N HIS A 222 7.29 12.26 14.93
CA HIS A 222 7.90 11.04 14.42
C HIS A 222 8.19 10.03 15.56
N PRO A 223 7.54 8.86 15.61
CA PRO A 223 7.55 7.98 16.79
C PRO A 223 8.96 7.52 17.16
N GLY A 224 9.78 7.12 16.17
CA GLY A 224 11.14 6.67 16.42
C GLY A 224 12.10 7.76 16.93
N MET A 225 11.84 9.04 16.61
CA MET A 225 12.68 10.15 17.10
C MET A 225 12.28 10.54 18.52
N LEU A 226 10.96 10.56 18.79
CA LEU A 226 10.43 10.76 20.15
C LEU A 226 10.91 9.66 21.09
N GLU A 227 10.91 8.41 20.64
CA GLU A 227 11.47 7.27 21.40
C GLU A 227 12.95 7.46 21.72
N LEU A 228 13.75 7.94 20.76
CA LEU A 228 15.17 8.19 20.97
C LEU A 228 15.41 9.28 22.02
N LEU A 229 14.63 10.37 21.96
CA LEU A 229 14.68 11.44 22.95
C LEU A 229 14.18 10.98 24.33
N ALA A 230 13.17 10.11 24.37
CA ALA A 230 12.72 9.51 25.62
C ALA A 230 13.81 8.67 26.29
N VAL A 231 14.53 7.86 25.51
CA VAL A 231 15.64 7.05 26.04
C VAL A 231 16.77 7.94 26.57
N ASP A 232 17.16 8.98 25.82
CA ASP A 232 18.14 9.97 26.28
C ASP A 232 17.71 10.65 27.60
N ALA A 233 16.44 11.09 27.68
CA ALA A 233 15.90 11.71 28.89
C ALA A 233 15.90 10.73 30.08
N LEU A 234 15.55 9.47 29.87
CA LEU A 234 15.62 8.43 30.90
C LEU A 234 17.04 8.19 31.41
N GLN A 235 18.04 8.14 30.51
CA GLN A 235 19.45 8.02 30.88
C GLN A 235 19.93 9.20 31.73
N ARG A 236 19.48 10.42 31.38
CA ARG A 236 19.74 11.64 32.17
C ARG A 236 18.92 11.73 33.46
N ARG A 237 18.03 10.76 33.72
CA ARG A 237 17.07 10.73 34.84
C ARG A 237 16.09 11.90 34.83
N ASP A 238 15.86 12.50 33.66
CA ASP A 238 14.83 13.50 33.44
C ASP A 238 13.51 12.80 33.09
N PHE A 239 12.84 12.32 34.14
CA PHE A 239 11.58 11.57 33.97
C PHE A 239 10.43 12.42 33.43
N GLY A 240 10.52 13.76 33.55
CA GLY A 240 9.49 14.67 33.06
C GLY A 240 9.55 14.80 31.54
N GLU A 241 10.75 15.08 31.02
CA GLU A 241 10.99 15.14 29.58
C GLU A 241 10.74 13.76 28.93
N ALA A 242 11.18 12.68 29.58
CA ALA A 242 10.91 11.32 29.12
C ALA A 242 9.42 11.01 29.02
N ALA A 243 8.63 11.35 30.04
CA ALA A 243 7.19 11.15 30.05
C ALA A 243 6.51 11.90 28.90
N GLY A 244 6.88 13.16 28.67
CA GLY A 244 6.34 13.97 27.57
C GLY A 244 6.61 13.34 26.20
N TYR A 245 7.84 12.91 25.92
CA TYR A 245 8.15 12.25 24.66
C TYR A 245 7.42 10.91 24.48
N LEU A 246 7.33 10.09 25.53
CA LEU A 246 6.63 8.79 25.49
C LEU A 246 5.12 8.96 25.30
N SER A 247 4.50 9.93 25.98
CA SER A 247 3.09 10.30 25.79
C SER A 247 2.82 10.67 24.34
N ARG A 248 3.64 11.56 23.77
CA ARG A 248 3.55 11.98 22.35
C ARG A 248 3.73 10.81 21.40
N ALA A 249 4.70 9.94 21.66
CA ALA A 249 4.95 8.76 20.85
C ALA A 249 3.74 7.81 20.86
N LEU A 250 3.13 7.58 22.02
CA LEU A 250 1.97 6.68 22.19
C LEU A 250 0.70 7.15 21.46
N ARG A 251 0.60 8.44 21.11
CA ARG A 251 -0.49 8.96 20.26
C ARG A 251 -0.36 8.56 18.79
N GLN A 252 0.81 8.11 18.38
CA GLN A 252 1.07 7.70 17.00
C GLN A 252 0.61 6.27 16.74
N SER A 253 0.32 5.98 15.46
CA SER A 253 0.00 4.63 15.02
C SER A 253 1.21 3.71 15.18
N MET A 254 1.04 2.63 15.94
CA MET A 254 2.08 1.63 16.19
C MET A 254 1.46 0.26 16.51
N PRO A 255 2.21 -0.85 16.41
CA PRO A 255 1.74 -2.18 16.80
C PRO A 255 1.37 -2.26 18.29
N ASP A 256 0.36 -3.06 18.64
CA ASP A 256 -0.15 -3.18 20.02
C ASP A 256 0.93 -3.64 21.02
N SER A 257 1.80 -4.56 20.61
CA SER A 257 2.92 -5.02 21.44
C SER A 257 3.91 -3.90 21.76
N ARG A 258 4.18 -3.02 20.78
CA ARG A 258 5.07 -1.87 20.98
C ARG A 258 4.41 -0.82 21.87
N ARG A 259 3.12 -0.56 21.67
CA ARG A 259 2.33 0.36 22.48
C ARG A 259 2.31 -0.05 23.95
N ALA A 260 2.07 -1.33 24.22
CA ALA A 260 2.08 -1.86 25.59
C ALA A 260 3.45 -1.66 26.27
N ALA A 261 4.55 -1.95 25.56
CA ALA A 261 5.90 -1.76 26.08
C ALA A 261 6.22 -0.29 26.38
N LEU A 262 5.87 0.64 25.47
CA LEU A 262 6.06 2.07 25.71
C LEU A 262 5.19 2.59 26.88
N ALA A 263 3.96 2.10 27.01
CA ALA A 263 3.06 2.49 28.09
C ALA A 263 3.61 2.06 29.47
N GLU A 264 4.25 0.89 29.55
CA GLU A 264 4.93 0.44 30.78
C GLU A 264 6.12 1.35 31.13
N ILE A 265 6.94 1.73 30.14
CA ILE A 265 8.05 2.65 30.34
C ILE A 265 7.54 4.03 30.79
N LEU A 266 6.45 4.52 30.20
CA LEU A 266 5.80 5.77 30.60
C LEU A 266 5.28 5.71 32.04
N ALA A 267 4.63 4.61 32.43
CA ALA A 267 4.16 4.42 33.80
C ALA A 267 5.32 4.42 34.80
N LEU A 268 6.43 3.76 34.46
CA LEU A 268 7.65 3.77 35.26
C LEU A 268 8.23 5.19 35.37
N ALA A 269 8.36 5.92 34.26
CA ALA A 269 8.85 7.29 34.27
C ALA A 269 7.98 8.20 35.16
N ARG A 270 6.66 8.14 35.01
CA ARG A 270 5.70 8.92 35.83
C ARG A 270 5.73 8.54 37.30
N SER A 271 6.06 7.30 37.65
CA SER A 271 6.20 6.88 39.06
C SER A 271 7.35 7.58 39.80
N HIS A 272 8.33 8.09 39.07
CA HIS A 272 9.45 8.85 39.60
C HIS A 272 9.17 10.36 39.68
N LEU A 273 8.05 10.83 39.14
CA LEU A 273 7.66 12.24 39.20
C LEU A 273 7.00 12.58 40.54
N PRO A 274 7.21 13.80 41.07
CA PRO A 274 6.39 14.32 42.15
C PRO A 274 4.89 14.23 41.79
N LYS A 275 4.03 13.94 42.76
CA LYS A 275 2.56 13.84 42.52
C LYS A 275 1.97 15.10 41.89
N ASP A 276 2.60 16.26 42.07
CA ASP A 276 2.19 17.53 41.46
C ASP A 276 2.69 17.70 40.01
N ALA A 277 3.70 16.95 39.57
CA ALA A 277 4.24 16.94 38.21
C ALA A 277 3.56 15.90 37.29
N MET A 278 2.67 15.07 37.83
CA MET A 278 1.79 14.22 37.01
C MET A 278 0.67 15.03 36.31
N ALA A 279 0.52 16.30 36.67
CA ALA A 279 -0.43 17.25 36.06
C ALA A 279 0.14 18.00 34.85
N THR A 280 1.41 17.79 34.46
CA THR A 280 2.06 18.53 33.36
C THR A 280 2.13 17.79 32.03
N ASP A 281 1.47 16.64 31.86
CA ASP A 281 1.19 16.04 30.53
C ASP A 281 0.03 16.77 29.79
N ALA A 282 -0.34 17.96 30.27
CA ALA A 282 -1.37 18.85 29.74
C ALA A 282 -0.96 19.56 28.43
N ASP A 283 -0.29 18.85 27.52
CA ASP A 283 -0.16 19.26 26.12
C ASP A 283 -1.16 18.53 25.21
N ASP A 284 -1.92 17.57 25.78
CA ASP A 284 -3.23 17.21 25.25
C ASP A 284 -4.28 18.08 25.95
N PRO A 285 -5.16 18.78 25.21
CA PRO A 285 -6.16 19.64 25.80
C PRO A 285 -7.15 18.78 26.61
N ALA A 286 -6.95 18.76 27.92
CA ALA A 286 -7.77 18.01 28.86
C ALA A 286 -8.98 18.85 29.30
N ILE A 287 -10.07 18.18 29.67
CA ILE A 287 -11.25 18.83 30.23
C ILE A 287 -11.30 18.53 31.72
N GLY A 288 -11.06 19.55 32.55
CA GLY A 288 -11.20 19.43 34.00
C GLY A 288 -12.67 19.35 34.40
N VAL A 289 -13.05 18.33 35.17
CA VAL A 289 -14.43 18.11 35.61
C VAL A 289 -14.47 17.90 37.12
N SER A 290 -15.28 18.69 37.81
CA SER A 290 -15.59 18.54 39.24
C SER A 290 -16.99 17.96 39.41
N ILE A 291 -17.10 16.75 39.94
CA ILE A 291 -18.38 16.04 40.12
C ILE A 291 -18.79 16.05 41.59
N SER A 292 -20.06 16.36 41.84
CA SER A 292 -20.66 16.30 43.18
C SER A 292 -22.09 15.78 43.14
N LEU A 293 -22.54 15.20 44.25
CA LEU A 293 -23.93 14.79 44.46
C LEU A 293 -24.64 15.85 45.31
N ALA A 294 -25.78 16.39 44.84
CA ALA A 294 -26.50 17.42 45.55
C ALA A 294 -27.18 16.90 46.84
N ALA A 295 -27.31 17.79 47.82
CA ALA A 295 -28.03 17.49 49.06
C ALA A 295 -29.49 17.11 48.77
N GLY A 296 -29.93 15.97 49.29
CA GLY A 296 -31.29 15.42 49.07
C GLY A 296 -31.35 14.28 48.05
N PHE A 297 -30.28 14.03 47.30
CA PHE A 297 -30.15 12.89 46.41
C PHE A 297 -29.30 11.79 47.08
N GLN A 298 -29.84 10.58 47.14
CA GLN A 298 -29.18 9.43 47.75
C GLN A 298 -29.09 8.28 46.76
N ALA A 299 -27.93 7.64 46.73
CA ALA A 299 -27.65 6.43 45.98
C ALA A 299 -26.74 5.53 46.81
N SER A 300 -26.68 4.23 46.46
CA SER A 300 -25.74 3.31 47.11
C SER A 300 -24.30 3.81 46.91
N PRO A 301 -23.41 3.73 47.91
CA PRO A 301 -22.00 4.10 47.75
C PRO A 301 -21.31 3.37 46.58
N ASP A 302 -21.70 2.11 46.33
CA ASP A 302 -21.15 1.29 45.25
C ASP A 302 -21.83 1.53 43.89
N ALA A 303 -22.82 2.43 43.82
CA ALA A 303 -23.53 2.71 42.57
C ALA A 303 -22.57 3.35 41.55
N PRO A 304 -22.58 2.88 40.29
CA PRO A 304 -21.68 3.40 39.27
C PRO A 304 -22.10 4.80 38.83
N VAL A 305 -21.13 5.69 38.77
CA VAL A 305 -21.25 7.06 38.25
C VAL A 305 -20.50 7.11 36.92
N PHE A 306 -21.19 7.49 35.84
CA PHE A 306 -20.61 7.66 34.52
C PHE A 306 -20.51 9.14 34.21
N VAL A 307 -19.30 9.62 33.93
CA VAL A 307 -19.06 10.93 33.34
C VAL A 307 -18.95 10.73 31.84
N ILE A 308 -19.84 11.36 31.09
CA ILE A 308 -20.05 11.11 29.67
C ILE A 308 -19.79 12.41 28.93
N ALA A 309 -18.91 12.37 27.93
CA ALA A 309 -18.70 13.46 26.98
C ALA A 309 -19.32 13.10 25.62
N ARG A 310 -19.98 14.07 24.99
CA ARG A 310 -20.67 13.92 23.70
C ARG A 310 -20.35 15.06 22.76
N ASP A 311 -20.40 14.74 21.48
CA ASP A 311 -20.40 15.72 20.40
C ASP A 311 -21.80 16.38 20.34
N PRO A 312 -21.92 17.72 20.43
CA PRO A 312 -23.19 18.42 20.32
C PRO A 312 -23.92 18.14 18.99
N ASP A 313 -23.17 17.94 17.91
CA ASP A 313 -23.71 17.64 16.58
C ASP A 313 -24.05 16.15 16.42
N ALA A 314 -23.47 15.29 17.25
CA ALA A 314 -23.68 13.84 17.23
C ALA A 314 -23.84 13.26 18.66
N PRO A 315 -24.97 13.49 19.33
CA PRO A 315 -25.16 13.15 20.75
C PRO A 315 -25.22 11.64 21.05
N ARG A 316 -25.25 10.77 20.03
CA ARG A 316 -25.14 9.31 20.17
C ARG A 316 -24.31 8.75 19.00
N PRO A 317 -23.31 7.87 19.24
CA PRO A 317 -22.83 7.36 20.54
C PRO A 317 -21.98 8.39 21.31
N PRO A 318 -21.76 8.20 22.63
CA PRO A 318 -20.89 9.07 23.42
C PRO A 318 -19.43 9.00 22.94
N LEU A 319 -18.73 10.13 23.05
CA LEU A 319 -17.36 10.27 22.61
C LEU A 319 -16.38 9.68 23.62
N ALA A 320 -16.56 10.00 24.89
CA ALA A 320 -15.75 9.48 25.99
C ALA A 320 -16.65 9.12 27.19
N VAL A 321 -16.26 8.08 27.92
CA VAL A 321 -16.98 7.66 29.14
C VAL A 321 -15.97 7.28 30.22
N ARG A 322 -16.03 7.97 31.35
CA ARG A 322 -15.27 7.60 32.55
C ARG A 322 -16.21 7.08 33.64
N ARG A 323 -15.82 5.97 34.26
CA ARG A 323 -16.59 5.32 35.34
C ARG A 323 -15.96 5.60 36.70
N LEU A 324 -16.78 6.03 37.64
CA LEU A 324 -16.52 6.24 39.07
C LEU A 324 -17.61 5.52 39.88
N THR A 325 -17.58 5.65 41.20
CA THR A 325 -18.63 5.23 42.12
C THR A 325 -19.14 6.41 42.96
N VAL A 326 -20.31 6.27 43.59
CA VAL A 326 -20.87 7.33 44.46
C VAL A 326 -19.96 7.58 45.67
N ALA A 327 -19.27 6.55 46.16
CA ALA A 327 -18.29 6.66 47.25
C ALA A 327 -17.08 7.54 46.89
N ASP A 328 -16.79 7.73 45.60
CA ASP A 328 -15.70 8.59 45.13
C ASP A 328 -16.07 10.09 45.13
N LEU A 329 -17.36 10.44 45.32
CA LEU A 329 -17.83 11.82 45.24
C LEU A 329 -17.71 12.56 46.59
N PRO A 330 -17.31 13.85 46.60
CA PRO A 330 -16.98 14.69 45.44
C PRO A 330 -15.62 14.35 44.82
N ALA A 331 -15.56 14.32 43.49
CA ALA A 331 -14.36 13.96 42.72
C ALA A 331 -13.96 15.07 41.76
N ARG A 332 -12.65 15.22 41.53
CA ARG A 332 -12.11 16.02 40.41
C ARG A 332 -11.36 15.08 39.47
N ILE A 333 -11.72 15.11 38.19
CA ILE A 333 -11.11 14.28 37.16
C ILE A 333 -10.75 15.14 35.94
N GLU A 334 -9.88 14.61 35.09
CA GLU A 334 -9.56 15.21 33.80
C GLU A 334 -9.91 14.22 32.69
N LEU A 335 -10.81 14.63 31.78
CA LEU A 335 -11.13 13.85 30.60
C LEU A 335 -10.13 14.17 29.49
N THR A 336 -9.55 13.13 28.91
CA THR A 336 -8.51 13.21 27.88
C THR A 336 -8.85 12.30 26.70
N ASP A 337 -8.12 12.41 25.60
CA ASP A 337 -8.33 11.55 24.43
C ASP A 337 -8.13 10.05 24.73
N ALA A 338 -7.44 9.70 25.81
CA ALA A 338 -7.34 8.32 26.29
C ALA A 338 -8.69 7.74 26.78
N ASP A 339 -9.68 8.59 27.07
CA ASP A 339 -11.03 8.19 27.47
C ASP A 339 -11.97 8.02 26.27
N ALA A 340 -11.52 8.36 25.05
CA ALA A 340 -12.33 8.28 23.86
C ALA A 340 -12.62 6.82 23.49
N MET A 341 -13.89 6.52 23.18
CA MET A 341 -14.34 5.16 22.88
C MET A 341 -14.00 4.71 21.45
N MET A 342 -13.69 5.64 20.54
CA MET A 342 -13.51 5.36 19.12
C MET A 342 -12.17 5.92 18.59
N PRO A 343 -11.33 5.08 17.93
CA PRO A 343 -10.15 5.58 17.26
C PRO A 343 -10.54 6.52 16.10
N GLY A 344 -9.94 7.71 16.06
CA GLY A 344 -10.18 8.73 15.03
C GLY A 344 -11.24 9.80 15.38
N ARG A 345 -11.88 9.72 16.56
CA ARG A 345 -12.68 10.81 17.14
C ARG A 345 -12.20 11.09 18.56
N SER A 346 -11.53 12.22 18.75
CA SER A 346 -10.91 12.64 20.00
C SER A 346 -11.66 13.81 20.65
N LEU A 347 -11.49 14.01 21.95
CA LEU A 347 -12.00 15.19 22.64
C LEU A 347 -11.28 16.44 22.13
N SER A 348 -9.95 16.36 21.97
CA SER A 348 -9.10 17.44 21.46
C SER A 348 -9.47 17.97 20.06
N GLY A 349 -10.16 17.16 19.25
CA GLY A 349 -10.54 17.51 17.88
C GLY A 349 -11.84 18.32 17.77
N LEU A 350 -12.52 18.59 18.89
CA LEU A 350 -13.78 19.33 18.93
C LEU A 350 -13.63 20.66 19.65
N ASP A 351 -14.28 21.70 19.13
CA ASP A 351 -14.30 23.03 19.75
C ASP A 351 -15.09 23.03 21.08
N ALA A 352 -16.10 22.18 21.17
CA ALA A 352 -16.96 22.02 22.34
C ALA A 352 -17.49 20.59 22.46
N VAL A 353 -17.71 20.15 23.70
CA VAL A 353 -18.35 18.89 24.06
C VAL A 353 -19.42 19.11 25.11
N GLU A 354 -20.46 18.29 25.08
CA GLU A 354 -21.48 18.22 26.13
C GLU A 354 -21.08 17.20 27.18
N LEU A 355 -21.00 17.64 28.44
CA LEU A 355 -20.70 16.81 29.59
C LEU A 355 -21.95 16.55 30.43
N VAL A 356 -22.12 15.29 30.85
CA VAL A 356 -23.15 14.90 31.82
C VAL A 356 -22.61 13.83 32.76
N ALA A 357 -22.89 13.98 34.06
CA ALA A 357 -22.61 12.96 35.06
C ALA A 357 -23.89 12.21 35.41
N ARG A 358 -23.86 10.87 35.41
CA ARG A 358 -25.02 10.03 35.70
C ARG A 358 -24.71 8.92 36.70
N VAL A 359 -25.49 8.81 37.76
CA VAL A 359 -25.57 7.61 38.60
C VAL A 359 -26.52 6.62 37.94
N SER A 360 -25.99 5.48 37.49
CA SER A 360 -26.77 4.47 36.76
C SER A 360 -27.20 3.32 37.67
N LEU A 361 -28.50 3.10 37.78
CA LEU A 361 -29.07 2.04 38.63
C LEU A 361 -28.82 0.62 38.08
N GLY A 362 -28.68 0.46 36.77
CA GLY A 362 -28.43 -0.85 36.17
C GLY A 362 -27.11 -0.93 35.41
N GLY A 363 -26.10 -0.16 35.79
CA GLY A 363 -24.70 -0.34 35.37
C GLY A 363 -24.33 0.03 33.93
N SER A 364 -25.13 0.85 33.23
CA SER A 364 -24.85 1.30 31.85
C SER A 364 -24.79 2.83 31.77
N PRO A 365 -23.93 3.43 30.93
CA PRO A 365 -23.89 4.87 30.70
C PRO A 365 -25.15 5.41 29.99
N SER A 366 -25.96 4.55 29.38
CA SER A 366 -27.23 4.93 28.74
C SER A 366 -28.28 5.39 29.77
N ALA A 367 -29.07 6.42 29.42
CA ALA A 367 -30.10 6.97 30.30
C ALA A 367 -31.21 5.96 30.57
N ARG A 368 -31.62 5.82 31.83
CA ARG A 368 -32.84 5.09 32.21
C ARG A 368 -33.64 5.86 33.22
N THR A 369 -34.96 5.69 33.15
CA THR A 369 -35.91 6.18 34.15
C THR A 369 -35.45 5.77 35.55
N GLY A 370 -35.38 6.76 36.44
CA GLY A 370 -34.95 6.58 37.83
C GLY A 370 -33.46 6.83 38.08
N ASP A 371 -32.60 6.90 37.06
CA ASP A 371 -31.20 7.30 37.20
C ASP A 371 -31.09 8.73 37.74
N LEU A 372 -29.97 9.06 38.39
CA LEU A 372 -29.69 10.44 38.82
C LEU A 372 -28.70 11.06 37.85
N GLU A 373 -28.92 12.30 37.42
CA GLU A 373 -28.04 13.00 36.49
C GLU A 373 -27.80 14.46 36.84
N SER A 374 -26.70 15.01 36.32
CA SER A 374 -26.42 16.44 36.32
C SER A 374 -27.14 17.14 35.17
N GLU A 375 -27.17 18.48 35.21
CA GLU A 375 -27.40 19.26 34.01
C GLU A 375 -26.29 18.99 32.98
N VAL A 376 -26.61 19.24 31.71
CA VAL A 376 -25.66 19.15 30.60
C VAL A 376 -24.88 20.45 30.57
N GLU A 377 -23.56 20.35 30.67
CA GLU A 377 -22.67 21.50 30.61
C GLU A 377 -21.82 21.44 29.34
N ALA A 378 -21.60 22.58 28.71
CA ALA A 378 -20.67 22.69 27.58
C ALA A 378 -19.24 22.88 28.12
N ALA A 379 -18.30 22.13 27.58
CA ALA A 379 -16.88 22.25 27.92
C ALA A 379 -16.03 22.25 26.66
N SER A 380 -14.90 22.96 26.72
CA SER A 380 -13.90 22.95 25.65
C SER A 380 -12.62 22.27 26.14
N PRO A 381 -11.98 21.43 25.32
CA PRO A 381 -10.65 20.89 25.60
C PRO A 381 -9.66 22.02 25.93
N GLY A 382 -8.96 21.94 27.07
CA GLY A 382 -8.04 22.99 27.53
C GLY A 382 -8.72 24.26 28.06
N GLY A 383 -10.05 24.25 28.21
CA GLY A 383 -10.83 25.34 28.79
C GLY A 383 -10.87 25.35 30.32
N GLU A 384 -11.72 26.21 30.89
CA GLU A 384 -11.92 26.27 32.33
C GLU A 384 -12.57 24.99 32.88
N PRO A 385 -12.22 24.54 34.11
CA PRO A 385 -12.84 23.37 34.71
C PRO A 385 -14.35 23.53 34.91
N VAL A 386 -15.12 22.51 34.50
CA VAL A 386 -16.59 22.49 34.59
C VAL A 386 -17.05 21.74 35.83
N THR A 387 -18.13 22.20 36.46
CA THR A 387 -18.73 21.53 37.62
C THR A 387 -20.02 20.81 37.23
N LEU A 388 -20.06 19.49 37.42
CA LEU A 388 -21.25 18.67 37.21
C LEU A 388 -21.87 18.32 38.57
N ARG A 389 -23.04 18.89 38.85
CA ARG A 389 -23.79 18.60 40.07
C ARG A 389 -24.95 17.67 39.76
N ILE A 390 -24.91 16.45 40.31
CA ILE A 390 -25.96 15.46 40.13
C ILE A 390 -27.14 15.85 41.03
N GLU A 391 -28.22 16.32 40.40
CA GLU A 391 -29.35 16.93 41.13
C GLU A 391 -30.71 16.75 40.45
N HIS A 392 -30.78 15.94 39.41
CA HIS A 392 -32.03 15.61 38.74
C HIS A 392 -32.23 14.09 38.68
N ARG A 393 -33.48 13.65 38.68
CA ARG A 393 -33.84 12.25 38.44
C ARG A 393 -34.42 12.14 37.04
N VAL A 394 -33.89 11.20 36.26
CA VAL A 394 -34.39 10.91 34.92
C VAL A 394 -35.85 10.40 35.04
N PRO A 395 -36.81 11.04 34.34
CA PRO A 395 -38.23 10.72 34.45
C PRO A 395 -38.63 9.35 33.90
#